data_AF-A0A7S4KMU2-F1
#
_entry.id   AF-A0A7S4KMU2-F1
#
_cell.length_a   1.000
_cell.length_b   1.000
_cell.length_c   1.000
_cell.angle_alpha   90.00
_cell.angle_beta   90.00
_cell.angle_gamma   90.00
#
_symmetry.space_group_name_H-M   'P 1'
#
loop_
_entity.id
_entity.type
_entity.pdbx_description
1 polymer ?
#
loop_
_entity_poly.entity_id
_entity_poly.type
_entity_poly.pdbx_seq_one_letter_code
_entity_poly.pdbx_strand_id
1 'polypeptide(L)'
;MSFADHHAAYKVSFCNVLMSAVFLIQVFPANCFVPVLHFSPSKQTTQTCTVASSSFARVKVKSDRLMNKLKMSLPNQQSGVSAGSDIAAKFDAINSNRRDISINIGLVDKAGDSPSSRMPWEKKVLFIRHGVTEMNEYLRSVPYGSKDFVDPGMRDTRLTVTGQEQAAELGKAMIEQVETWKENGEGLDLIVSSPLSRALDTAQLIFSGENLKCIPRRVNPLVRERMWLSSDVGTPTSQLRSAYPSWEFGDMEDVWWYTTEDDWQTKEWRSPGRYVCAGEPESVFRKRLTEFKNWLKTREEQRIVVVAHWGVIYALTGLSLRNCQAQEIKLSTLLEQDIFSTD
;
A
#
# COMPACT_ATOMS: atom_id res chain seq x y z
N MET A 1 -64.88 3.12 32.57
CA MET A 1 -65.79 2.80 31.44
C MET A 1 -65.16 3.31 30.15
N SER A 2 -65.38 2.76 28.94
CA SER A 2 -65.73 1.39 28.48
C SER A 2 -66.24 1.47 27.04
N PHE A 3 -65.41 1.16 26.02
CA PHE A 3 -65.80 0.96 24.60
C PHE A 3 -66.50 2.18 23.93
N ALA A 4 -66.80 2.25 22.63
CA ALA A 4 -66.52 1.39 21.45
C ALA A 4 -65.95 2.32 20.32
N ASP A 5 -65.08 1.91 19.39
CA ASP A 5 -65.22 0.89 18.34
C ASP A 5 -66.41 1.08 17.36
N HIS A 6 -66.10 1.27 16.07
CA HIS A 6 -67.01 1.00 14.95
C HIS A 6 -66.24 0.54 13.71
N HIS A 7 -66.73 -0.51 13.03
CA HIS A 7 -65.98 -1.33 12.07
C HIS A 7 -66.86 -1.69 10.84
N ALA A 8 -66.35 -1.52 9.62
CA ALA A 8 -66.80 -2.15 8.36
C ALA A 8 -65.74 -1.83 7.26
N ALA A 9 -65.15 -2.71 6.43
CA ALA A 9 -65.50 -4.02 5.84
C ALA A 9 -66.53 -3.94 4.69
N TYR A 10 -66.37 -4.55 3.50
CA TYR A 10 -65.36 -5.50 2.94
C TYR A 10 -64.63 -4.86 1.71
N LYS A 11 -64.12 -5.48 0.62
CA LYS A 11 -64.05 -6.85 0.03
C LYS A 11 -62.89 -6.84 -1.00
N VAL A 12 -61.81 -7.63 -0.95
CA VAL A 12 -61.58 -9.11 -1.04
C VAL A 12 -61.55 -9.68 -2.47
N SER A 13 -60.33 -10.00 -2.95
CA SER A 13 -59.89 -11.20 -3.73
C SER A 13 -58.34 -11.13 -3.81
N PHE A 14 -57.49 -12.02 -3.25
CA PHE A 14 -57.24 -13.45 -3.51
C PHE A 14 -56.97 -13.78 -4.99
N CYS A 15 -55.93 -14.52 -5.40
CA CYS A 15 -55.10 -15.57 -4.75
C CYS A 15 -53.61 -15.18 -4.53
N ASN A 16 -52.84 -15.73 -3.57
CA ASN A 16 -52.42 -17.12 -3.26
C ASN A 16 -51.48 -17.75 -4.32
N VAL A 17 -50.39 -18.48 -3.99
CA VAL A 17 -49.97 -19.04 -2.67
C VAL A 17 -48.43 -19.21 -2.53
N LEU A 18 -48.04 -19.44 -1.27
CA LEU A 18 -46.80 -19.96 -0.64
C LEU A 18 -45.91 -20.95 -1.47
N MET A 19 -44.67 -21.31 -1.07
CA MET A 19 -44.18 -21.53 0.31
C MET A 19 -42.66 -21.44 0.49
N SER A 20 -42.21 -21.11 1.71
CA SER A 20 -40.83 -21.29 2.19
C SER A 20 -40.67 -22.62 2.93
N ALA A 21 -39.53 -23.28 2.78
CA ALA A 21 -39.10 -24.36 3.68
C ALA A 21 -37.57 -24.34 3.86
N VAL A 22 -37.13 -24.56 5.10
CA VAL A 22 -35.73 -24.78 5.50
C VAL A 22 -35.69 -26.15 6.16
N PHE A 23 -34.68 -27.00 5.88
CA PHE A 23 -33.88 -27.68 6.91
C PHE A 23 -32.84 -28.67 6.36
N LEU A 24 -31.86 -28.93 7.24
CA LEU A 24 -31.05 -30.15 7.42
C LEU A 24 -29.81 -30.40 6.55
N ILE A 25 -28.86 -31.06 7.21
CA ILE A 25 -27.49 -31.38 6.80
C ILE A 25 -27.38 -32.90 6.70
N GLN A 26 -26.67 -33.41 5.68
CA GLN A 26 -26.08 -34.75 5.70
C GLN A 26 -24.80 -34.79 4.86
N VAL A 27 -23.93 -35.80 5.08
CA VAL A 27 -22.54 -35.82 4.60
C VAL A 27 -22.12 -37.24 4.17
N PHE A 28 -21.21 -37.33 3.19
CA PHE A 28 -20.47 -38.53 2.72
C PHE A 28 -21.26 -39.60 1.92
N PRO A 29 -20.59 -40.50 1.14
CA PRO A 29 -19.21 -40.52 0.63
C PRO A 29 -19.01 -40.85 -0.88
N ALA A 30 -17.79 -40.59 -1.38
CA ALA A 30 -16.98 -41.36 -2.36
C ALA A 30 -17.46 -41.70 -3.81
N ASN A 31 -16.48 -41.57 -4.74
CA ASN A 31 -16.21 -42.34 -5.97
C ASN A 31 -17.35 -42.71 -6.96
N CYS A 32 -17.22 -42.27 -8.23
CA CYS A 32 -16.86 -43.19 -9.34
C CYS A 32 -16.72 -42.51 -10.74
N PHE A 33 -15.66 -42.91 -11.45
CA PHE A 33 -15.49 -43.04 -12.92
C PHE A 33 -15.65 -41.87 -13.91
N VAL A 34 -14.87 -42.02 -15.00
CA VAL A 34 -14.73 -41.13 -16.17
C VAL A 34 -15.32 -41.81 -17.40
N PRO A 35 -15.85 -41.07 -18.39
CA PRO A 35 -15.85 -41.50 -19.79
C PRO A 35 -14.81 -40.73 -20.61
N VAL A 36 -13.82 -41.44 -21.16
CA VAL A 36 -12.85 -40.88 -22.12
C VAL A 36 -13.48 -40.85 -23.51
N LEU A 37 -13.46 -39.70 -24.18
CA LEU A 37 -13.83 -39.60 -25.61
C LEU A 37 -12.59 -39.73 -26.49
N HIS A 38 -12.45 -40.89 -27.14
CA HIS A 38 -11.49 -41.08 -28.22
C HIS A 38 -11.96 -40.42 -29.52
N PHE A 39 -11.06 -39.68 -30.18
CA PHE A 39 -11.08 -39.52 -31.63
C PHE A 39 -9.70 -39.86 -32.19
N SER A 40 -9.68 -40.42 -33.41
CA SER A 40 -8.50 -40.98 -34.10
C SER A 40 -8.56 -40.61 -35.59
N PRO A 41 -7.47 -40.72 -36.39
CA PRO A 41 -6.95 -39.51 -37.03
C PRO A 41 -6.85 -39.58 -38.57
N SER A 42 -6.64 -38.42 -39.20
CA SER A 42 -6.39 -38.32 -40.64
C SER A 42 -5.20 -37.40 -41.00
N LYS A 43 -4.10 -38.05 -41.39
CA LYS A 43 -3.09 -37.65 -42.39
C LYS A 43 -2.51 -36.22 -42.36
N GLN A 44 -1.31 -36.14 -41.78
CA GLN A 44 -0.05 -35.65 -42.40
C GLN A 44 -0.12 -34.52 -43.46
N THR A 45 0.59 -33.42 -43.16
CA THR A 45 1.61 -32.88 -44.10
C THR A 45 2.85 -32.48 -43.30
N THR A 46 4.05 -32.89 -43.72
CA THR A 46 5.32 -32.55 -43.07
C THR A 46 6.11 -31.52 -43.88
N GLN A 47 6.53 -30.42 -43.25
CA GLN A 47 7.70 -29.65 -43.69
C GLN A 47 8.51 -29.16 -42.49
N THR A 48 9.81 -29.42 -42.53
CA THR A 48 10.80 -28.94 -41.56
C THR A 48 11.34 -27.58 -41.99
N CYS A 49 11.57 -26.66 -41.04
CA CYS A 49 12.38 -25.46 -41.28
C CYS A 49 13.16 -25.09 -40.01
N THR A 50 14.38 -24.56 -40.18
CA THR A 50 15.35 -24.38 -39.09
C THR A 50 15.90 -22.95 -39.11
N VAL A 51 15.47 -22.13 -38.15
CA VAL A 51 15.95 -20.75 -37.90
C VAL A 51 15.92 -20.57 -36.38
N ALA A 52 17.04 -20.55 -35.65
CA ALA A 52 18.07 -19.50 -35.54
C ALA A 52 17.58 -18.24 -34.79
N SER A 53 18.44 -17.70 -33.93
CA SER A 53 18.12 -16.64 -32.96
C SER A 53 18.15 -15.23 -33.55
N SER A 54 17.36 -14.29 -33.02
CA SER A 54 17.85 -13.01 -32.43
C SER A 54 16.72 -12.06 -32.00
N SER A 55 17.11 -10.98 -31.30
CA SER A 55 16.48 -9.64 -31.34
C SER A 55 15.08 -9.42 -30.77
N PHE A 56 15.00 -8.79 -29.58
CA PHE A 56 13.78 -8.14 -29.09
C PHE A 56 13.39 -6.94 -29.98
N ALA A 57 12.19 -6.95 -30.55
CA ALA A 57 11.61 -5.81 -31.26
C ALA A 57 10.64 -5.02 -30.35
N ARG A 58 10.95 -3.73 -30.10
CA ARG A 58 10.20 -2.88 -29.15
C ARG A 58 9.13 -2.05 -29.88
N VAL A 59 7.91 -2.58 -29.97
CA VAL A 59 6.78 -1.88 -30.62
C VAL A 59 6.45 -0.58 -29.87
N LYS A 60 6.46 0.55 -30.59
CA LYS A 60 6.24 1.89 -30.03
C LYS A 60 5.13 2.59 -30.82
N VAL A 61 3.90 2.56 -30.28
CA VAL A 61 2.75 3.24 -30.88
C VAL A 61 2.86 4.74 -30.65
N LYS A 62 2.79 5.53 -31.73
CA LYS A 62 2.59 6.98 -31.67
C LYS A 62 1.09 7.31 -31.64
N SER A 63 0.73 8.37 -30.94
CA SER A 63 -0.48 9.14 -31.19
C SER A 63 -0.11 10.63 -31.20
N ASP A 64 -0.02 11.22 -32.39
CA ASP A 64 0.23 12.66 -32.54
C ASP A 64 -1.04 13.46 -32.22
N ARG A 65 -0.91 14.58 -31.50
CA ARG A 65 -1.86 15.71 -31.56
C ARG A 65 -1.16 17.02 -31.22
N LEU A 66 -1.29 17.99 -32.12
CA LEU A 66 -0.86 19.37 -31.90
C LEU A 66 -1.76 20.05 -30.85
N MET A 67 -1.18 20.96 -30.06
CA MET A 67 -1.70 22.32 -29.98
C MET A 67 -0.58 23.32 -29.68
N ASN A 68 -0.88 24.62 -29.81
CA ASN A 68 0.11 25.66 -30.10
C ASN A 68 0.87 26.24 -28.91
N LYS A 69 2.03 26.84 -29.25
CA LYS A 69 2.83 27.69 -28.37
C LYS A 69 2.03 28.92 -27.94
N LEU A 70 2.16 29.31 -26.67
CA LEU A 70 2.21 30.72 -26.28
C LEU A 70 3.48 30.94 -25.45
N LYS A 71 4.27 31.97 -25.76
CA LYS A 71 5.36 32.45 -24.91
C LYS A 71 4.89 33.76 -24.28
N MET A 72 4.97 33.86 -22.96
CA MET A 72 5.10 35.14 -22.26
C MET A 72 6.20 34.99 -21.20
N SER A 73 6.94 36.08 -20.95
CA SER A 73 8.03 36.16 -19.98
C SER A 73 7.71 37.17 -18.87
N LEU A 74 8.66 37.37 -17.96
CA LEU A 74 8.69 38.25 -16.77
C LEU A 74 8.41 37.51 -15.45
N PRO A 75 8.96 37.99 -14.31
CA PRO A 75 10.37 38.31 -14.14
C PRO A 75 10.97 37.65 -12.88
N ASN A 76 12.28 37.80 -12.68
CA ASN A 76 13.01 37.22 -11.55
C ASN A 76 12.76 38.02 -10.24
N GLN A 77 12.32 37.35 -9.18
CA GLN A 77 12.46 37.82 -7.79
C GLN A 77 12.83 36.65 -6.87
N GLN A 78 13.80 36.88 -5.99
CA GLN A 78 14.24 35.94 -4.98
C GLN A 78 13.52 36.23 -3.65
N SER A 79 12.99 35.20 -3.01
CA SER A 79 12.73 35.17 -1.58
C SER A 79 13.01 33.76 -1.06
N GLY A 80 13.59 33.64 0.14
CA GLY A 80 13.93 32.35 0.72
C GLY A 80 12.67 31.59 1.16
N VAL A 81 12.63 30.29 0.89
CA VAL A 81 11.52 29.40 1.26
C VAL A 81 12.07 28.31 2.18
N SER A 82 11.38 28.04 3.30
CA SER A 82 11.79 27.03 4.28
C SER A 82 11.47 25.61 3.81
N ALA A 83 12.27 24.63 4.22
CA ALA A 83 12.23 23.25 3.72
C ALA A 83 10.86 22.54 3.84
N GLY A 84 9.96 23.02 4.71
CA GLY A 84 8.60 22.49 4.85
C GLY A 84 7.71 22.63 3.61
N SER A 85 7.94 23.63 2.73
CA SER A 85 7.13 23.81 1.52
C SER A 85 7.33 22.68 0.50
N ASP A 86 8.56 22.19 0.41
CA ASP A 86 9.00 21.27 -0.63
C ASP A 86 8.35 19.88 -0.50
N ILE A 87 8.05 19.46 0.72
CA ILE A 87 7.39 18.17 1.01
C ILE A 87 5.94 18.22 0.53
N ALA A 88 5.22 19.31 0.79
CA ALA A 88 3.86 19.51 0.30
C ALA A 88 3.81 19.60 -1.24
N ALA A 89 4.70 20.37 -1.86
CA ALA A 89 4.75 20.50 -3.32
C ALA A 89 5.10 19.17 -4.03
N LYS A 90 5.93 18.31 -3.43
CA LYS A 90 6.25 16.97 -3.95
C LYS A 90 5.06 16.00 -3.85
N PHE A 91 4.21 16.13 -2.84
CA PHE A 91 3.07 15.24 -2.59
C PHE A 91 2.05 15.23 -3.74
N ASP A 92 1.72 16.40 -4.29
CA ASP A 92 0.69 16.54 -5.34
C ASP A 92 1.12 15.96 -6.69
N ALA A 93 2.39 16.15 -7.08
CA ALA A 93 2.90 15.83 -8.43
C ALA A 93 2.79 14.35 -8.82
N ILE A 94 2.84 13.45 -7.82
CA ILE A 94 2.98 11.99 -7.98
C ILE A 94 1.69 11.33 -8.49
N ASN A 95 0.52 11.91 -8.21
CA ASN A 95 -0.78 11.24 -8.33
C ASN A 95 -1.35 11.19 -9.77
N SER A 96 -0.61 11.70 -10.76
CA SER A 96 -1.14 12.12 -12.06
C SER A 96 -1.09 11.09 -13.21
N ASN A 97 -0.41 9.93 -13.05
CA ASN A 97 -0.15 9.04 -14.20
C ASN A 97 -0.25 7.53 -13.88
N ARG A 98 -1.16 6.82 -14.59
CA ARG A 98 -1.42 5.37 -14.42
C ARG A 98 -0.64 4.52 -15.46
N ARG A 99 0.34 3.71 -15.02
CA ARG A 99 0.36 2.24 -15.28
C ARG A 99 1.57 1.43 -14.76
N ASP A 100 2.74 2.01 -14.53
CA ASP A 100 3.91 1.19 -14.16
C ASP A 100 3.93 0.85 -12.65
N ILE A 101 3.45 -0.35 -12.33
CA ILE A 101 3.84 -1.10 -11.13
C ILE A 101 5.25 -1.63 -11.39
N SER A 102 6.18 -1.43 -10.45
CA SER A 102 7.52 -2.00 -10.53
C SER A 102 8.05 -2.43 -9.17
N ILE A 103 8.75 -3.56 -9.15
CA ILE A 103 9.67 -3.94 -8.09
C ILE A 103 11.06 -3.49 -8.55
N ASN A 104 11.59 -2.45 -7.92
CA ASN A 104 12.93 -1.94 -8.22
C ASN A 104 13.94 -2.62 -7.29
N ILE A 105 14.79 -3.46 -7.87
CA ILE A 105 15.87 -4.21 -7.17
C ILE A 105 17.25 -3.57 -7.50
N GLY A 106 17.23 -2.40 -8.14
CA GLY A 106 18.42 -1.58 -8.32
C GLY A 106 18.89 -1.05 -6.97
N LEU A 107 19.96 -1.65 -6.44
CA LEU A 107 20.63 -1.23 -5.22
C LEU A 107 21.18 0.20 -5.42
N VAL A 108 20.84 1.10 -4.51
CA VAL A 108 21.35 2.49 -4.50
C VAL A 108 22.73 2.52 -3.84
N ASP A 109 23.70 1.84 -4.47
CA ASP A 109 25.12 1.90 -4.06
C ASP A 109 25.67 3.30 -4.37
N LYS A 110 26.37 3.92 -3.39
CA LYS A 110 27.07 5.18 -3.61
C LYS A 110 28.31 4.95 -4.47
N ALA A 111 28.62 5.91 -5.35
CA ALA A 111 29.86 5.88 -6.12
C ALA A 111 31.07 6.19 -5.22
N GLY A 112 31.62 5.16 -4.57
CA GLY A 112 32.80 5.29 -3.71
C GLY A 112 33.19 4.05 -2.89
N ASP A 113 32.30 3.09 -2.69
CA ASP A 113 32.53 1.97 -1.75
C ASP A 113 33.68 1.04 -2.19
N SER A 114 34.72 0.95 -1.35
CA SER A 114 35.84 0.01 -1.52
C SER A 114 35.39 -1.44 -1.27
N PRO A 115 35.83 -2.45 -2.06
CA PRO A 115 35.33 -3.82 -1.93
C PRO A 115 35.60 -4.55 -0.60
N SER A 116 36.55 -4.09 0.23
CA SER A 116 37.15 -4.88 1.32
C SER A 116 36.45 -4.81 2.69
N SER A 117 35.26 -4.20 2.79
CA SER A 117 34.50 -4.06 4.04
C SER A 117 33.14 -4.75 4.06
N ARG A 118 32.74 -5.41 2.96
CA ARG A 118 31.41 -6.05 2.84
C ARG A 118 31.33 -7.29 3.75
N MET A 119 30.52 -7.17 4.82
CA MET A 119 30.13 -8.31 5.66
C MET A 119 29.44 -9.39 4.80
N PRO A 120 29.56 -10.70 5.12
CA PRO A 120 29.06 -11.78 4.24
C PRO A 120 27.55 -11.78 4.01
N TRP A 121 26.80 -11.07 4.83
CA TRP A 121 25.37 -10.79 4.67
C TRP A 121 25.13 -9.31 4.94
N GLU A 122 24.46 -8.64 4.00
CA GLU A 122 24.04 -7.25 4.11
C GLU A 122 22.51 -7.22 4.11
N LYS A 123 21.91 -6.85 5.25
CA LYS A 123 20.46 -6.91 5.43
C LYS A 123 19.74 -6.02 4.41
N LYS A 124 18.71 -6.58 3.77
CA LYS A 124 17.88 -5.92 2.75
C LYS A 124 16.49 -5.60 3.30
N VAL A 125 15.99 -4.42 2.98
CA VAL A 125 14.66 -3.94 3.37
C VAL A 125 13.90 -3.54 2.12
N LEU A 126 12.79 -4.23 1.84
CA LEU A 126 11.92 -3.98 0.69
C LEU A 126 10.73 -3.11 1.11
N PHE A 127 10.82 -1.81 0.84
CA PHE A 127 9.73 -0.88 1.11
C PHE A 127 8.66 -0.97 0.02
N ILE A 128 7.39 -1.01 0.44
CA ILE A 128 6.21 -1.00 -0.44
C ILE A 128 5.25 0.07 0.05
N ARG A 129 4.83 0.99 -0.82
CA ARG A 129 3.76 1.95 -0.49
C ARG A 129 2.39 1.30 -0.70
N HIS A 130 1.45 1.50 0.23
CA HIS A 130 0.07 1.01 0.13
C HIS A 130 -0.63 1.36 -1.19
N GLY A 131 -1.64 0.58 -1.59
CA GLY A 131 -2.50 0.84 -2.75
C GLY A 131 -3.33 2.13 -2.64
N VAL A 132 -3.90 2.61 -3.75
CA VAL A 132 -4.76 3.82 -3.76
C VAL A 132 -5.94 3.71 -2.78
N THR A 133 -6.16 4.74 -1.98
CA THR A 133 -7.26 4.83 -0.99
C THR A 133 -8.32 5.87 -1.32
N GLU A 134 -9.43 5.85 -0.57
CA GLU A 134 -10.48 6.88 -0.59
C GLU A 134 -9.90 8.30 -0.40
N MET A 135 -8.94 8.47 0.52
CA MET A 135 -8.22 9.73 0.71
C MET A 135 -7.34 10.09 -0.50
N ASN A 136 -6.70 9.11 -1.16
CA ASN A 136 -5.93 9.39 -2.38
C ASN A 136 -6.81 9.82 -3.57
N GLU A 137 -8.08 9.38 -3.64
CA GLU A 137 -9.04 9.91 -4.61
C GLU A 137 -9.55 11.31 -4.23
N TYR A 138 -9.85 11.54 -2.94
CA TYR A 138 -10.24 12.87 -2.45
C TYR A 138 -9.19 13.95 -2.79
N LEU A 139 -7.92 13.65 -2.52
CA LEU A 139 -6.78 14.57 -2.73
C LEU A 139 -6.44 14.83 -4.21
N ARG A 140 -7.03 14.08 -5.17
CA ARG A 140 -6.98 14.43 -6.60
C ARG A 140 -7.97 15.55 -6.97
N SER A 141 -9.05 15.69 -6.20
CA SER A 141 -10.08 16.71 -6.42
C SER A 141 -9.87 17.95 -5.55
N VAL A 142 -9.31 17.77 -4.35
CA VAL A 142 -8.98 18.86 -3.40
C VAL A 142 -7.51 18.73 -2.97
N PRO A 143 -6.55 19.34 -3.69
CA PRO A 143 -5.13 19.24 -3.38
C PRO A 143 -4.79 19.72 -1.96
N TYR A 144 -3.82 19.05 -1.33
CA TYR A 144 -3.43 19.35 0.05
C TYR A 144 -2.81 20.75 0.16
N GLY A 145 -3.19 21.50 1.19
CA GLY A 145 -2.70 22.88 1.39
C GLY A 145 -3.22 23.91 0.37
N SER A 146 -4.21 23.55 -0.45
CA SER A 146 -5.01 24.55 -1.17
C SER A 146 -5.74 25.47 -0.18
N LYS A 147 -5.92 26.74 -0.54
CA LYS A 147 -6.43 27.80 0.38
C LYS A 147 -7.72 27.41 1.13
N ASP A 148 -8.62 26.71 0.45
CA ASP A 148 -9.93 26.33 0.97
C ASP A 148 -10.02 24.85 1.38
N PHE A 149 -8.86 24.19 1.56
CA PHE A 149 -8.72 22.78 1.94
C PHE A 149 -9.52 22.45 3.20
N VAL A 150 -10.17 21.28 3.18
CA VAL A 150 -10.89 20.70 4.31
C VAL A 150 -10.45 19.26 4.48
N ASP A 151 -10.08 18.88 5.69
CA ASP A 151 -9.90 17.49 6.05
C ASP A 151 -11.29 16.82 6.13
N PRO A 152 -11.62 15.83 5.27
CA PRO A 152 -12.97 15.28 5.16
C PRO A 152 -13.39 14.39 6.34
N GLY A 153 -12.55 14.20 7.35
CA GLY A 153 -12.87 13.41 8.56
C GLY A 153 -12.91 11.89 8.34
N MET A 154 -12.50 11.41 7.16
CA MET A 154 -12.44 9.98 6.84
C MET A 154 -11.26 9.31 7.56
N ARG A 155 -11.53 8.62 8.67
CA ARG A 155 -10.52 7.90 9.46
C ARG A 155 -10.08 6.58 8.81
N ASP A 156 -8.80 6.24 8.98
CA ASP A 156 -8.15 4.99 8.53
C ASP A 156 -8.64 4.48 7.15
N THR A 157 -8.65 5.38 6.15
CA THR A 157 -9.31 5.15 4.85
C THR A 157 -8.85 3.88 4.15
N ARG A 158 -9.80 3.15 3.59
CA ARG A 158 -9.64 1.85 2.94
C ARG A 158 -9.02 1.99 1.55
N LEU A 159 -8.52 0.86 1.03
CA LEU A 159 -8.18 0.74 -0.39
C LEU A 159 -9.44 0.89 -1.26
N THR A 160 -9.33 1.61 -2.38
CA THR A 160 -10.34 1.55 -3.44
C THR A 160 -10.18 0.26 -4.24
N VAL A 161 -11.13 -0.04 -5.14
CA VAL A 161 -10.99 -1.17 -6.10
C VAL A 161 -9.65 -1.07 -6.86
N THR A 162 -9.26 0.12 -7.32
CA THR A 162 -7.95 0.32 -7.97
C THR A 162 -6.77 0.12 -7.02
N GLY A 163 -6.90 0.41 -5.73
CA GLY A 163 -5.88 0.05 -4.73
C GLY A 163 -5.76 -1.46 -4.50
N GLN A 164 -6.87 -2.19 -4.55
CA GLN A 164 -6.91 -3.64 -4.44
C GLN A 164 -6.33 -4.32 -5.70
N GLU A 165 -6.73 -3.85 -6.89
CA GLU A 165 -6.16 -4.28 -8.19
C GLU A 165 -4.63 -4.09 -8.22
N GLN A 166 -4.15 -2.91 -7.80
CA GLN A 166 -2.72 -2.61 -7.68
C GLN A 166 -1.97 -3.57 -6.74
N ALA A 167 -2.55 -3.90 -5.60
CA ALA A 167 -1.93 -4.81 -4.63
C ALA A 167 -1.93 -6.27 -5.12
N ALA A 168 -3.00 -6.72 -5.78
CA ALA A 168 -3.10 -8.05 -6.38
C ALA A 168 -2.11 -8.23 -7.55
N GLU A 169 -1.92 -7.19 -8.39
CA GLU A 169 -0.96 -7.25 -9.50
C GLU A 169 0.49 -7.28 -8.98
N LEU A 170 0.82 -6.45 -7.98
CA LEU A 170 2.13 -6.53 -7.30
C LEU A 170 2.34 -7.90 -6.62
N GLY A 171 1.29 -8.54 -6.12
CA GLY A 171 1.35 -9.89 -5.56
C GLY A 171 1.87 -10.95 -6.54
N LYS A 172 1.50 -10.87 -7.83
CA LYS A 172 2.02 -11.79 -8.87
C LYS A 172 3.54 -11.65 -9.02
N ALA A 173 4.01 -10.42 -9.19
CA ALA A 173 5.45 -10.13 -9.30
C ALA A 173 6.21 -10.48 -8.00
N MET A 174 5.56 -10.39 -6.84
CA MET A 174 6.15 -10.78 -5.56
C MET A 174 6.34 -12.30 -5.43
N ILE A 175 5.42 -13.11 -5.96
CA ILE A 175 5.55 -14.57 -6.00
C ILE A 175 6.78 -14.96 -6.85
N GLU A 176 6.88 -14.41 -8.06
CA GLU A 176 8.03 -14.62 -8.95
C GLU A 176 9.35 -14.17 -8.27
N GLN A 177 9.33 -13.04 -7.56
CA GLN A 177 10.50 -12.49 -6.90
C GLN A 177 10.95 -13.31 -5.68
N VAL A 178 10.03 -13.87 -4.90
CA VAL A 178 10.37 -14.72 -3.75
C VAL A 178 10.98 -16.04 -4.17
N GLU A 179 10.44 -16.68 -5.22
CA GLU A 179 11.07 -17.88 -5.80
C GLU A 179 12.45 -17.52 -6.41
N THR A 180 12.59 -16.36 -7.06
CA THR A 180 13.89 -15.87 -7.56
C THR A 180 14.94 -15.70 -6.44
N TRP A 181 14.57 -15.16 -5.28
CA TRP A 181 15.50 -15.07 -4.13
C TRP A 181 15.91 -16.47 -3.63
N LYS A 182 14.94 -17.38 -3.51
CA LYS A 182 15.11 -18.75 -3.05
C LYS A 182 16.00 -19.58 -3.98
N GLU A 183 15.90 -19.40 -5.29
CA GLU A 183 16.83 -20.01 -6.28
C GLU A 183 18.27 -19.50 -6.11
N ASN A 184 18.45 -18.26 -5.65
CA ASN A 184 19.76 -17.68 -5.33
C ASN A 184 20.23 -17.99 -3.88
N GLY A 185 19.50 -18.83 -3.14
CA GLY A 185 19.83 -19.20 -1.76
C GLY A 185 19.48 -18.15 -0.70
N GLU A 186 18.69 -17.13 -1.05
CA GLU A 186 18.20 -16.09 -0.14
C GLU A 186 16.73 -16.31 0.28
N GLY A 187 16.34 -15.81 1.45
CA GLY A 187 14.96 -15.85 1.94
C GLY A 187 14.16 -14.55 1.73
N LEU A 188 12.87 -14.60 2.05
CA LEU A 188 12.09 -13.48 2.58
C LEU A 188 11.62 -13.89 3.98
N ASP A 189 12.14 -13.23 5.00
CA ASP A 189 12.13 -13.78 6.36
C ASP A 189 11.03 -13.16 7.24
N LEU A 190 10.62 -11.91 6.95
CA LEU A 190 9.58 -11.19 7.68
C LEU A 190 8.82 -10.22 6.77
N ILE A 191 7.49 -10.18 6.92
CA ILE A 191 6.63 -9.13 6.38
C ILE A 191 6.20 -8.21 7.53
N VAL A 192 6.60 -6.94 7.45
CA VAL A 192 6.17 -5.88 8.36
C VAL A 192 5.10 -5.03 7.69
N SER A 193 4.07 -4.63 8.43
CA SER A 193 3.09 -3.63 8.00
C SER A 193 2.92 -2.52 9.03
N SER A 194 2.61 -1.33 8.54
CA SER A 194 1.94 -0.31 9.34
C SER A 194 0.59 -0.83 9.89
N PRO A 195 0.09 -0.33 11.05
CA PRO A 195 -1.22 -0.72 11.58
C PRO A 195 -2.42 -0.08 10.86
N LEU A 196 -2.20 0.94 10.01
CA LEU A 196 -3.26 1.56 9.20
C LEU A 196 -3.84 0.53 8.23
N SER A 197 -5.16 0.35 8.22
CA SER A 197 -5.85 -0.74 7.54
C SER A 197 -5.48 -0.86 6.06
N ARG A 198 -5.33 0.28 5.36
CA ARG A 198 -4.83 0.34 3.97
C ARG A 198 -3.50 -0.38 3.71
N ALA A 199 -2.58 -0.38 4.68
CA ALA A 199 -1.29 -1.06 4.55
C ALA A 199 -1.44 -2.56 4.82
N LEU A 200 -2.22 -2.94 5.83
CA LEU A 200 -2.53 -4.34 6.15
C LEU A 200 -3.28 -5.02 5.00
N ASP A 201 -4.29 -4.34 4.42
CA ASP A 201 -5.03 -4.80 3.24
C ASP A 201 -4.10 -4.97 2.03
N THR A 202 -3.21 -3.99 1.78
CA THR A 202 -2.20 -4.08 0.71
C THR A 202 -1.29 -5.29 0.93
N ALA A 203 -0.81 -5.50 2.16
CA ALA A 203 0.07 -6.61 2.49
C ALA A 203 -0.64 -7.98 2.42
N GLN A 204 -1.90 -8.07 2.83
CA GLN A 204 -2.69 -9.30 2.67
C GLN A 204 -2.87 -9.68 1.19
N LEU A 205 -3.16 -8.70 0.32
CA LEU A 205 -3.35 -8.95 -1.11
C LEU A 205 -2.05 -9.34 -1.82
N ILE A 206 -0.95 -8.64 -1.57
CA ILE A 206 0.37 -8.95 -2.16
C ILE A 206 0.83 -10.34 -1.71
N PHE A 207 0.79 -10.61 -0.40
CA PHE A 207 1.28 -11.86 0.18
C PHE A 207 0.15 -12.87 0.41
N SER A 208 -0.76 -13.00 -0.56
CA SER A 208 -1.93 -13.90 -0.50
C SER A 208 -1.62 -15.34 -0.95
N GLY A 209 -0.58 -15.54 -1.77
CA GLY A 209 -0.20 -16.85 -2.32
C GLY A 209 0.21 -17.88 -1.26
N GLU A 210 -0.11 -19.15 -1.51
CA GLU A 210 0.15 -20.26 -0.57
C GLU A 210 1.61 -20.37 -0.14
N ASN A 211 2.56 -20.18 -1.07
CA ASN A 211 4.00 -20.20 -0.79
C ASN A 211 4.49 -19.01 0.07
N LEU A 212 3.65 -17.99 0.28
CA LEU A 212 3.93 -16.80 1.08
C LEU A 212 3.20 -16.80 2.44
N LYS A 213 2.37 -17.82 2.74
CA LYS A 213 1.60 -17.91 4.00
C LYS A 213 2.44 -18.26 5.22
N CYS A 214 3.53 -19.02 5.04
CA CYS A 214 4.43 -19.41 6.12
C CYS A 214 5.37 -18.28 6.59
N ILE A 215 5.47 -17.20 5.82
CA ILE A 215 6.34 -16.06 6.14
C ILE A 215 5.74 -15.29 7.33
N PRO A 216 6.49 -15.09 8.44
CA PRO A 216 6.05 -14.32 9.60
C PRO A 216 5.52 -12.92 9.24
N ARG A 217 4.49 -12.47 9.98
CA ARG A 217 3.79 -11.19 9.73
C ARG A 217 3.69 -10.40 11.02
N ARG A 218 4.28 -9.20 11.05
CA ARG A 218 4.30 -8.33 12.23
C ARG A 218 3.76 -6.94 11.92
N VAL A 219 2.90 -6.43 12.78
CA VAL A 219 2.46 -5.03 12.76
C VAL A 219 3.46 -4.20 13.55
N ASN A 220 3.86 -3.05 13.00
CA ASN A 220 4.81 -2.14 13.64
C ASN A 220 4.29 -0.69 13.58
N PRO A 221 3.90 -0.07 14.71
CA PRO A 221 3.37 1.30 14.73
C PRO A 221 4.44 2.34 14.37
N LEU A 222 5.72 2.00 14.44
CA LEU A 222 6.81 2.90 14.08
C LEU A 222 6.81 3.27 12.58
N VAL A 223 6.11 2.51 11.72
CA VAL A 223 5.93 2.79 10.28
C VAL A 223 4.51 3.24 9.89
N ARG A 224 3.69 3.74 10.83
CA ARG A 224 2.47 4.53 10.49
C ARG A 224 2.83 5.79 9.71
N GLU A 225 1.95 6.27 8.84
CA GLU A 225 2.15 7.56 8.16
C GLU A 225 2.35 8.68 9.20
N ARG A 226 3.12 9.73 8.87
CA ARG A 226 3.09 10.96 9.70
C ARG A 226 1.66 11.47 9.68
N MET A 227 1.03 11.73 10.82
CA MET A 227 -0.35 12.21 10.80
C MET A 227 -0.44 13.60 10.16
N TRP A 228 -0.94 13.64 8.93
CA TRP A 228 -1.22 14.87 8.17
C TRP A 228 -2.72 15.15 8.14
N LEU A 229 -3.55 14.10 8.06
CA LEU A 229 -5.00 14.18 7.88
C LEU A 229 -5.74 13.15 8.75
N SER A 230 -7.06 13.27 8.87
CA SER A 230 -7.92 12.31 9.57
C SER A 230 -7.74 10.86 9.13
N SER A 231 -7.34 10.62 7.88
CA SER A 231 -6.98 9.29 7.34
C SER A 231 -5.89 8.58 8.12
N ASP A 232 -5.10 9.30 8.89
CA ASP A 232 -3.94 8.79 9.61
C ASP A 232 -4.27 8.55 11.10
N VAL A 233 -5.47 8.97 11.55
CA VAL A 233 -6.06 8.61 12.83
C VAL A 233 -6.56 7.16 12.73
N GLY A 234 -5.84 6.24 13.37
CA GLY A 234 -5.98 4.81 13.18
C GLY A 234 -7.25 4.14 13.73
N THR A 235 -7.35 2.84 13.45
CA THR A 235 -8.29 1.89 14.06
C THR A 235 -7.67 1.26 15.32
N PRO A 236 -8.41 1.04 16.43
CA PRO A 236 -7.85 0.49 17.66
C PRO A 236 -7.22 -0.91 17.52
N THR A 237 -6.13 -1.19 18.24
CA THR A 237 -5.41 -2.48 18.16
C THR A 237 -6.29 -3.68 18.47
N SER A 238 -7.21 -3.56 19.42
CA SER A 238 -8.24 -4.56 19.74
C SER A 238 -9.05 -4.98 18.51
N GLN A 239 -9.49 -4.01 17.71
CA GLN A 239 -10.23 -4.24 16.47
C GLN A 239 -9.33 -4.77 15.34
N LEU A 240 -8.09 -4.25 15.23
CA LEU A 240 -7.12 -4.73 14.25
C LEU A 240 -6.73 -6.20 14.50
N ARG A 241 -6.51 -6.63 15.75
CA ARG A 241 -6.25 -8.05 16.09
C ARG A 241 -7.41 -8.96 15.67
N SER A 242 -8.65 -8.49 15.75
CA SER A 242 -9.83 -9.23 15.31
C SER A 242 -9.97 -9.30 13.78
N ALA A 243 -9.61 -8.22 13.07
CA ALA A 243 -9.70 -8.16 11.60
C ALA A 243 -8.52 -8.83 10.87
N TYR A 244 -7.34 -8.87 11.51
CA TYR A 244 -6.09 -9.35 10.92
C TYR A 244 -5.44 -10.48 11.79
N PRO A 245 -6.14 -11.60 12.06
CA PRO A 245 -5.70 -12.61 13.03
C PRO A 245 -4.43 -13.40 12.64
N SER A 246 -3.97 -13.27 11.40
CA SER A 246 -2.71 -13.82 10.89
C SER A 246 -1.49 -12.93 11.13
N TRP A 247 -1.68 -11.77 11.79
CA TRP A 247 -0.63 -10.80 12.09
C TRP A 247 -0.32 -10.75 13.59
N GLU A 248 0.95 -10.64 13.92
CA GLU A 248 1.43 -10.47 15.29
C GLU A 248 1.59 -8.97 15.61
N PHE A 249 1.06 -8.55 16.76
CA PHE A 249 0.90 -7.14 17.14
C PHE A 249 1.77 -6.72 18.34
N GLY A 250 2.55 -7.63 18.92
CA GLY A 250 3.34 -7.42 20.14
C GLY A 250 2.52 -6.80 21.27
N ASP A 251 3.16 -5.86 21.97
CA ASP A 251 2.59 -5.06 23.06
C ASP A 251 2.04 -3.70 22.56
N MET A 252 1.60 -3.62 21.29
CA MET A 252 1.08 -2.38 20.71
C MET A 252 -0.15 -1.88 21.48
N GLU A 253 -0.08 -0.65 21.98
CA GLU A 253 -1.17 0.08 22.66
C GLU A 253 -2.44 0.14 21.80
N ASP A 254 -3.61 0.23 22.43
CA ASP A 254 -4.88 0.29 21.69
C ASP A 254 -5.01 1.57 20.84
N VAL A 255 -4.43 2.68 21.31
CA VAL A 255 -4.29 3.96 20.61
C VAL A 255 -2.83 4.17 20.22
N TRP A 256 -2.43 3.64 19.06
CA TRP A 256 -1.04 3.61 18.58
C TRP A 256 -0.67 4.76 17.62
N TRP A 257 -1.62 5.65 17.31
CA TRP A 257 -1.40 6.84 16.49
C TRP A 257 -1.10 8.07 17.37
N TYR A 258 -0.65 9.18 16.77
CA TYR A 258 -0.33 10.38 17.55
C TYR A 258 -1.59 11.02 18.14
N THR A 259 -1.51 11.36 19.43
CA THR A 259 -2.54 12.11 20.17
C THR A 259 -1.84 13.19 20.99
N THR A 260 -2.60 14.19 21.43
CA THR A 260 -2.14 15.22 22.37
C THR A 260 -3.31 15.76 23.20
N GLU A 261 -3.01 16.21 24.41
CA GLU A 261 -3.95 16.90 25.30
C GLU A 261 -3.90 18.44 25.10
N ASP A 262 -2.92 18.94 24.34
CA ASP A 262 -2.83 20.34 23.93
C ASP A 262 -4.02 20.76 23.05
N ASP A 263 -4.36 22.06 23.11
CA ASP A 263 -5.06 22.75 22.02
C ASP A 263 -4.17 22.74 20.76
N TRP A 264 -4.33 21.71 19.94
CA TRP A 264 -3.56 21.53 18.72
C TRP A 264 -3.93 22.55 17.64
N GLN A 265 -5.12 23.16 17.69
CA GLN A 265 -5.51 24.23 16.77
C GLN A 265 -4.64 25.49 16.97
N THR A 266 -4.27 25.82 18.21
CA THR A 266 -3.32 26.92 18.49
C THR A 266 -1.88 26.60 18.09
N LYS A 267 -1.54 25.31 17.89
CA LYS A 267 -0.20 24.83 17.52
C LYS A 267 -0.18 24.18 16.13
N GLU A 268 -1.10 24.59 15.25
CA GLU A 268 -1.17 24.06 13.89
C GLU A 268 0.09 24.42 13.10
N TRP A 269 0.74 23.40 12.53
CA TRP A 269 2.01 23.50 11.81
C TRP A 269 1.88 23.10 10.33
N ARG A 270 0.72 22.54 9.93
CA ARG A 270 0.38 22.20 8.55
C ARG A 270 0.03 23.46 7.74
N SER A 271 -0.10 23.28 6.43
CA SER A 271 -0.52 24.34 5.50
C SER A 271 -1.89 24.93 5.88
N PRO A 272 -2.22 26.18 5.52
CA PRO A 272 -3.55 26.74 5.79
C PRO A 272 -4.69 25.86 5.24
N GLY A 273 -5.61 25.48 6.12
CA GLY A 273 -6.73 24.58 5.82
C GLY A 273 -7.58 24.32 7.07
N ARG A 274 -8.69 23.58 6.92
CA ARG A 274 -9.57 23.17 8.02
C ARG A 274 -9.37 21.70 8.37
N TYR A 275 -8.48 21.42 9.32
CA TYR A 275 -8.22 20.07 9.84
C TYR A 275 -9.24 19.67 10.93
N VAL A 276 -9.40 18.36 11.17
CA VAL A 276 -10.30 17.83 12.20
C VAL A 276 -9.61 16.93 13.24
N CYS A 277 -8.29 16.84 13.19
CA CYS A 277 -7.45 16.13 14.16
C CYS A 277 -6.05 16.76 14.23
N ALA A 278 -5.33 16.54 15.34
CA ALA A 278 -3.95 17.00 15.51
C ALA A 278 -2.99 16.35 14.50
N GLY A 279 -2.08 17.14 13.92
CA GLY A 279 -1.01 16.63 13.06
C GLY A 279 0.24 16.23 13.85
N GLU A 280 0.90 15.13 13.50
CA GLU A 280 2.09 14.62 14.18
C GLU A 280 3.31 15.54 13.97
N PRO A 281 3.85 16.19 15.02
CA PRO A 281 4.99 17.09 14.89
C PRO A 281 6.24 16.37 14.39
N GLU A 282 7.11 17.10 13.70
CA GLU A 282 8.27 16.50 13.03
C GLU A 282 9.25 15.84 14.00
N SER A 283 9.43 16.42 15.20
CA SER A 283 10.27 15.85 16.26
C SER A 283 9.77 14.47 16.71
N VAL A 284 8.45 14.30 16.83
CA VAL A 284 7.81 13.01 17.17
C VAL A 284 7.99 12.02 16.03
N PHE A 285 7.77 12.46 14.78
CA PHE A 285 7.96 11.63 13.59
C PHE A 285 9.41 11.16 13.41
N ARG A 286 10.39 12.07 13.51
CA ARG A 286 11.83 11.74 13.41
C ARG A 286 12.27 10.78 14.52
N LYS A 287 11.85 11.02 15.78
CA LYS A 287 12.15 10.11 16.91
C LYS A 287 11.68 8.68 16.60
N ARG A 288 10.44 8.55 16.14
CA ARG A 288 9.80 7.27 15.76
C ARG A 288 10.53 6.55 14.61
N LEU A 289 11.03 7.29 13.62
CA LEU A 289 11.81 6.70 12.53
C LEU A 289 13.22 6.25 12.98
N THR A 290 13.86 6.98 13.90
CA THR A 290 15.12 6.54 14.55
C THR A 290 14.90 5.28 15.38
N GLU A 291 13.77 5.18 16.10
CA GLU A 291 13.36 3.95 16.81
C GLU A 291 13.15 2.80 15.82
N PHE A 292 12.53 3.03 14.65
CA PHE A 292 12.39 2.00 13.61
C PHE A 292 13.73 1.53 13.02
N LYS A 293 14.67 2.46 12.74
CA LYS A 293 16.03 2.12 12.29
C LYS A 293 16.78 1.27 13.31
N ASN A 294 16.65 1.58 14.60
CA ASN A 294 17.22 0.77 15.68
C ASN A 294 16.54 -0.60 15.79
N TRP A 295 15.22 -0.67 15.65
CA TRP A 295 14.48 -1.94 15.61
C TRP A 295 14.99 -2.85 14.47
N LEU A 296 15.15 -2.34 13.25
CA LEU A 296 15.71 -3.09 12.11
C LEU A 296 17.12 -3.65 12.37
N LYS A 297 17.97 -2.91 13.09
CA LYS A 297 19.31 -3.36 13.51
C LYS A 297 19.26 -4.52 14.52
N THR A 298 18.24 -4.58 15.37
CA THR A 298 18.07 -5.66 16.38
C THR A 298 17.41 -6.94 15.83
N ARG A 299 16.87 -6.92 14.62
CA ARG A 299 16.31 -8.10 13.95
C ARG A 299 17.41 -9.07 13.52
N GLU A 300 17.11 -10.36 13.48
CA GLU A 300 18.00 -11.41 12.95
C GLU A 300 17.76 -11.64 11.44
N GLU A 301 16.55 -11.34 10.98
CA GLU A 301 16.09 -11.46 9.59
C GLU A 301 16.95 -10.66 8.61
N GLN A 302 17.27 -11.27 7.48
CA GLN A 302 18.17 -10.77 6.44
C GLN A 302 17.43 -10.07 5.30
N ARG A 303 16.19 -10.48 5.02
CA ARG A 303 15.26 -9.76 4.14
C ARG A 303 13.93 -9.48 4.85
N ILE A 304 13.62 -8.19 4.98
CA ILE A 304 12.39 -7.70 5.61
C ILE A 304 11.58 -6.88 4.60
N VAL A 305 10.33 -7.25 4.35
CA VAL A 305 9.37 -6.38 3.63
C VAL A 305 8.75 -5.39 4.61
N VAL A 306 8.54 -4.14 4.18
CA VAL A 306 7.91 -3.08 4.98
C VAL A 306 6.80 -2.41 4.14
N VAL A 307 5.55 -2.78 4.40
CA VAL A 307 4.37 -2.16 3.78
C VAL A 307 3.94 -0.94 4.58
N ALA A 308 4.13 0.24 3.99
CA ALA A 308 4.03 1.53 4.66
C ALA A 308 3.48 2.63 3.72
N HIS A 309 3.79 3.89 4.05
CA HIS A 309 3.16 5.08 3.48
C HIS A 309 4.21 6.04 2.91
N TRP A 310 3.76 7.05 2.17
CA TRP A 310 4.67 7.90 1.39
C TRP A 310 5.61 8.71 2.28
N GLY A 311 5.11 9.35 3.34
CA GLY A 311 5.92 10.15 4.25
C GLY A 311 6.98 9.31 4.95
N VAL A 312 6.62 8.12 5.45
CA VAL A 312 7.57 7.16 6.05
C VAL A 312 8.65 6.72 5.06
N ILE A 313 8.27 6.31 3.85
CA ILE A 313 9.21 5.79 2.86
C ILE A 313 10.13 6.92 2.37
N TYR A 314 9.58 8.09 2.04
CA TYR A 314 10.37 9.26 1.67
C TYR A 314 11.35 9.67 2.79
N ALA A 315 10.87 9.71 4.04
CA ALA A 315 11.67 10.06 5.22
C ALA A 315 12.81 9.08 5.56
N LEU A 316 12.65 7.80 5.20
CA LEU A 316 13.68 6.78 5.44
C LEU A 316 14.64 6.58 4.25
N THR A 317 14.22 6.95 3.04
CA THR A 317 14.89 6.50 1.79
C THR A 317 15.20 7.61 0.78
N GLY A 318 14.64 8.81 0.96
CA GLY A 318 14.59 9.88 -0.05
C GLY A 318 13.72 9.57 -1.28
N LEU A 319 13.15 8.37 -1.41
CA LEU A 319 12.45 7.91 -2.60
C LEU A 319 10.94 8.12 -2.50
N SER A 320 10.39 8.80 -3.51
CA SER A 320 8.96 9.05 -3.64
C SER A 320 8.25 7.93 -4.42
N LEU A 321 7.98 6.81 -3.76
CA LEU A 321 7.27 5.68 -4.38
C LEU A 321 5.79 6.00 -4.69
N ARG A 322 5.29 5.47 -5.82
CA ARG A 322 3.85 5.44 -6.16
C ARG A 322 3.12 4.35 -5.36
N ASN A 323 1.79 4.40 -5.30
CA ASN A 323 0.97 3.35 -4.68
C ASN A 323 1.28 1.97 -5.31
N CYS A 324 1.49 0.95 -4.48
CA CYS A 324 1.98 -0.38 -4.87
C CYS A 324 3.22 -0.37 -5.79
N GLN A 325 4.14 0.57 -5.57
CA GLN A 325 5.51 0.46 -6.05
C GLN A 325 6.40 -0.05 -4.92
N ALA A 326 7.41 -0.86 -5.27
CA ALA A 326 8.31 -1.50 -4.33
C ALA A 326 9.78 -1.20 -4.64
N GLN A 327 10.62 -1.03 -3.62
CA GLN A 327 12.07 -0.79 -3.76
C GLN A 327 12.86 -1.50 -2.65
N GLU A 328 13.86 -2.30 -3.03
CA GLU A 328 14.81 -2.92 -2.09
C GLU A 328 15.98 -1.98 -1.78
N ILE A 329 16.35 -1.86 -0.50
CA ILE A 329 17.42 -0.98 -0.01
C ILE A 329 18.21 -1.72 1.07
N LYS A 330 19.54 -1.55 1.10
CA LYS A 330 20.41 -2.10 2.13
C LYS A 330 20.24 -1.36 3.45
N LEU A 331 20.30 -2.07 4.58
CA LEU A 331 20.21 -1.46 5.90
C LEU A 331 21.36 -0.46 6.15
N SER A 332 22.57 -0.73 5.64
CA SER A 332 23.72 0.20 5.65
C SER A 332 23.32 1.57 5.08
N THR A 333 22.89 1.60 3.81
CA THR A 333 22.40 2.79 3.10
C THR A 333 21.23 3.46 3.84
N LEU A 334 20.31 2.67 4.40
CA LEU A 334 19.16 3.17 5.16
C LEU A 334 19.57 3.85 6.48
N LEU A 335 20.65 3.39 7.13
CA LEU A 335 21.15 3.99 8.37
C LEU A 335 21.86 5.31 8.13
N GLU A 336 22.61 5.43 7.03
CA GLU A 336 23.32 6.67 6.64
C GLU A 336 22.40 7.84 6.25
N GLN A 337 21.20 7.56 5.75
CA GLN A 337 20.28 8.60 5.25
C GLN A 337 19.45 9.25 6.37
N ASP A 338 19.83 10.43 6.83
CA ASP A 338 18.88 11.36 7.48
C ASP A 338 18.49 12.45 6.48
N ILE A 339 17.32 12.32 5.82
CA ILE A 339 16.88 13.36 4.86
C ILE A 339 16.49 14.68 5.54
N PHE A 340 16.48 14.72 6.87
CA PHE A 340 16.20 15.88 7.69
C PHE A 340 17.48 16.41 8.39
N SER A 341 18.68 15.96 7.98
CA SER A 341 19.95 16.62 8.33
C SER A 341 20.25 17.73 7.31
N THR A 342 19.49 18.82 7.41
CA THR A 342 19.79 20.11 6.79
C THR A 342 19.70 21.17 7.88
N ASP A 343 20.73 22.00 8.01
CA ASP A 343 20.91 23.02 9.05
C ASP A 343 19.86 24.15 9.03
#